data_AF-A0AAJ0G498-F1
#
_entry.id   AF-A0AAJ0G498-F1
#
_cell.length_a   1.000
_cell.length_b   1.000
_cell.length_c   1.000
_cell.angle_alpha   90.00
_cell.angle_beta   90.00
_cell.angle_gamma   90.00
#
_symmetry.space_group_name_H-M   'P 1'
#
loop_
_entity.id
_entity.type
_entity.pdbx_description
1 polymer ?
#
loop_
_entity_poly.entity_id
_entity_poly.type
_entity_poly.pdbx_seq_one_letter_code
_entity_poly.pdbx_strand_id
1 'polypeptide(L)'
;MCDFLGWDRYDDERKEAHQDFKTALVQQFNATYGTDASSIETWLGLCIALDVQPLPGSSKKAKEILRGMYVNLVDLVDRGNTMDCVAQFATLEDLRNYTISTGKFFPKDSAYAGGVLKFLLREILKQR
;
A
#
# COMPACT_ATOMS: atom_id res chain seq x y z
N MET A 1 16.45 9.94 31.80
CA MET A 1 16.18 8.49 31.96
C MET A 1 14.81 8.24 31.38
N CYS A 2 14.75 7.69 30.17
CA CYS A 2 13.51 7.45 29.44
C CYS A 2 12.95 6.09 29.85
N ASP A 3 12.04 6.13 30.82
CA ASP A 3 11.15 5.02 31.22
C ASP A 3 9.72 5.46 30.89
N PHE A 4 9.25 5.20 29.68
CA PHE A 4 7.82 5.21 29.38
C PHE A 4 7.59 4.44 28.09
N LEU A 5 6.51 3.66 28.05
CA LEU A 5 6.11 2.76 26.96
C LEU A 5 6.70 1.35 27.07
N GLY A 6 6.47 0.74 28.23
CA GLY A 6 6.30 -0.71 28.33
C GLY A 6 5.09 -1.12 27.49
N TRP A 7 5.33 -1.47 26.22
CA TRP A 7 4.36 -2.09 25.33
C TRP A 7 4.15 -3.55 25.76
N ASP A 8 3.47 -3.74 26.90
CA ASP A 8 3.10 -5.05 27.39
C ASP A 8 1.89 -5.59 26.61
N ARG A 9 2.21 -6.42 25.61
CA ARG A 9 1.62 -7.69 25.18
C ARG A 9 0.20 -8.12 25.66
N TYR A 10 -0.77 -7.22 25.78
CA TYR A 10 -2.20 -7.56 25.80
C TYR A 10 -2.90 -6.99 24.55
N ASP A 11 -3.35 -7.90 23.70
CA ASP A 11 -3.26 -7.83 22.23
C ASP A 11 -4.65 -7.83 21.55
N ASP A 12 -5.68 -7.25 22.16
CA ASP A 12 -7.03 -7.18 21.57
C ASP A 12 -7.42 -5.77 21.10
N GLU A 13 -7.25 -4.71 21.90
CA GLU A 13 -7.52 -3.32 21.46
C GLU A 13 -6.62 -2.89 20.29
N ARG A 14 -5.36 -3.37 20.26
CA ARG A 14 -4.46 -3.13 19.12
C ARG A 14 -4.94 -3.83 17.85
N LYS A 15 -5.57 -5.00 17.96
CA LYS A 15 -6.10 -5.71 16.78
C LYS A 15 -7.28 -4.95 16.20
N GLU A 16 -8.21 -4.47 17.03
CA GLU A 16 -9.39 -3.75 16.56
C GLU A 16 -9.02 -2.43 15.89
N ALA A 17 -8.21 -1.58 16.54
CA ALA A 17 -7.71 -0.35 15.95
C ALA A 17 -6.92 -0.58 14.66
N HIS A 18 -6.19 -1.69 14.59
CA HIS A 18 -5.44 -2.06 13.40
C HIS A 18 -6.35 -2.56 12.26
N GLN A 19 -7.47 -3.23 12.56
CA GLN A 19 -8.47 -3.62 11.54
C GLN A 19 -9.27 -2.42 11.02
N ASP A 20 -9.62 -1.49 11.89
CA ASP A 20 -10.33 -0.26 11.49
C ASP A 20 -9.43 0.60 10.60
N PHE A 21 -8.17 0.80 11.00
CA PHE A 21 -7.16 1.49 10.19
C PHE A 21 -6.95 0.83 8.82
N LYS A 22 -6.88 -0.51 8.79
CA LYS A 22 -6.81 -1.29 7.54
C LYS A 22 -8.01 -1.04 6.64
N THR A 23 -9.21 -1.01 7.20
CA THR A 23 -10.44 -0.76 6.47
C THR A 23 -10.47 0.67 5.92
N ALA A 24 -10.11 1.65 6.75
CA ALA A 24 -9.99 3.05 6.35
C ALA A 24 -8.98 3.24 5.21
N LEU A 25 -7.82 2.58 5.25
CA LEU A 25 -6.83 2.62 4.16
C LEU A 25 -7.40 2.08 2.84
N VAL A 26 -8.13 0.98 2.88
CA VAL A 26 -8.76 0.39 1.68
C VAL A 26 -9.84 1.30 1.15
N GLN A 27 -10.68 1.87 2.02
CA GLN A 27 -11.71 2.82 1.63
C GLN A 27 -11.11 4.09 1.02
N GLN A 28 -10.05 4.64 1.61
CA GLN A 28 -9.37 5.81 1.09
C GLN A 28 -8.71 5.52 -0.25
N PHE A 29 -8.04 4.37 -0.41
CA PHE A 29 -7.51 3.93 -1.70
C PHE A 29 -8.61 3.88 -2.76
N ASN A 30 -9.74 3.23 -2.43
CA ASN A 30 -10.88 3.09 -3.33
C ASN A 30 -11.51 4.45 -3.67
N ALA A 31 -11.55 5.39 -2.72
CA ALA A 31 -12.05 6.74 -2.95
C ALA A 31 -11.11 7.59 -3.82
N THR A 32 -9.79 7.43 -3.66
CA THR A 32 -8.79 8.20 -4.43
C THR A 32 -8.58 7.64 -5.84
N TYR A 33 -8.47 6.33 -6.00
CA TYR A 33 -8.07 5.69 -7.27
C TYR A 33 -9.17 4.86 -7.92
N GLY A 34 -10.17 4.42 -7.16
CA GLY A 34 -11.22 3.51 -7.61
C GLY A 34 -10.93 2.04 -7.36
N THR A 35 -11.98 1.21 -7.47
CA THR A 35 -11.92 -0.25 -7.29
C THR A 35 -11.73 -1.01 -8.61
N ASP A 36 -11.89 -0.33 -9.74
CA ASP A 36 -11.96 -0.90 -11.09
C ASP A 36 -10.60 -1.23 -11.70
N ALA A 37 -10.22 -2.52 -11.66
CA ALA A 37 -8.95 -3.02 -12.21
C ALA A 37 -8.86 -2.95 -13.73
N SER A 38 -10.00 -2.72 -14.39
CA SER A 38 -10.14 -2.61 -15.84
C SER A 38 -9.99 -1.18 -16.33
N SER A 39 -10.20 -0.18 -15.46
CA SER A 39 -10.12 1.23 -15.81
C SER A 39 -8.69 1.70 -15.92
N ILE A 40 -8.32 2.18 -17.10
CA ILE A 40 -6.98 2.76 -17.34
C ILE A 40 -6.74 4.00 -16.48
N GLU A 41 -7.77 4.79 -16.20
CA GLU A 41 -7.69 6.00 -15.39
C GLU A 41 -7.16 5.71 -13.98
N THR A 42 -7.64 4.63 -13.35
CA THR A 42 -7.12 4.16 -12.06
C THR A 42 -5.62 3.85 -12.13
N TRP A 43 -5.19 3.12 -13.17
CA TRP A 43 -3.78 2.77 -13.36
C TRP A 43 -2.90 3.98 -13.68
N LEU A 44 -3.41 4.93 -14.45
CA LEU A 44 -2.75 6.18 -14.76
C LEU A 44 -2.61 7.06 -13.51
N GLY A 45 -3.67 7.18 -12.70
CA GLY A 45 -3.65 7.89 -11.43
C GLY A 45 -2.57 7.34 -10.49
N LEU A 46 -2.43 6.01 -10.43
CA LEU A 46 -1.35 5.35 -9.66
C LEU A 46 0.04 5.64 -10.23
N CYS A 47 0.19 5.63 -11.56
CA CYS A 47 1.46 5.99 -12.20
C CYS A 47 1.85 7.44 -11.88
N ILE A 48 0.90 8.38 -11.95
CA ILE A 48 1.11 9.79 -11.58
C ILE A 48 1.46 9.89 -10.08
N ALA A 49 0.74 9.16 -9.24
CA ALA A 49 0.99 9.10 -7.80
C ALA A 49 2.32 8.45 -7.43
N LEU A 50 3.01 7.80 -8.36
CA LEU A 50 4.34 7.24 -8.18
C LEU A 50 5.41 7.96 -9.02
N ASP A 51 5.04 9.10 -9.61
CA ASP A 51 5.92 9.90 -10.47
C ASP A 51 6.51 9.10 -11.65
N VAL A 52 5.74 8.13 -12.16
CA VAL A 52 6.15 7.30 -13.29
C VAL A 52 6.10 8.11 -14.58
N GLN A 53 7.26 8.33 -15.17
CA GLN A 53 7.39 8.84 -16.52
C GLN A 53 8.18 7.87 -17.41
N PRO A 54 7.75 7.62 -18.67
CA PRO A 54 6.57 8.18 -19.34
C PRO A 54 5.25 7.51 -18.93
N LEU A 55 4.15 8.27 -18.95
CA LEU A 55 2.83 7.74 -18.61
C LEU A 55 2.38 6.68 -19.63
N PRO A 56 2.03 5.47 -19.17
CA PRO A 56 1.63 4.39 -20.05
C PRO A 56 0.22 4.61 -20.60
N GLY A 57 0.07 4.77 -21.92
CA GLY A 57 -1.24 4.83 -22.59
C GLY A 57 -2.04 3.52 -22.58
N SER A 58 -1.71 2.56 -21.71
CA SER A 58 -2.42 1.29 -21.58
C SER A 58 -2.33 0.75 -20.15
N SER A 59 -3.47 0.29 -19.61
CA SER A 59 -3.55 -0.31 -18.27
C SER A 59 -2.59 -1.49 -18.09
N LYS A 60 -2.32 -2.25 -19.16
CA LYS A 60 -1.35 -3.37 -19.14
C LYS A 60 0.09 -2.89 -18.90
N LYS A 61 0.53 -1.84 -19.61
CA LYS A 61 1.87 -1.26 -19.41
C LYS A 61 2.01 -0.65 -18.01
N ALA A 62 0.96 0.04 -17.55
CA ALA A 62 0.92 0.57 -16.18
C ALA A 62 1.10 -0.54 -15.14
N LYS A 63 0.35 -1.63 -15.28
CA LYS A 63 0.49 -2.82 -14.42
C LYS A 63 1.90 -3.39 -14.45
N GLU A 64 2.56 -3.44 -15.61
CA GLU A 64 3.93 -3.93 -15.73
C GLU A 64 4.94 -3.02 -15.04
N ILE A 65 4.82 -1.70 -15.20
CA ILE A 65 5.71 -0.73 -14.54
C ILE A 65 5.51 -0.78 -13.02
N LEU A 66 4.25 -0.72 -12.57
CA LEU A 66 3.89 -0.90 -11.15
C LEU A 66 4.35 -2.25 -10.61
N ARG A 67 4.54 -3.25 -11.49
CA ARG A 67 5.06 -4.55 -11.11
C ARG A 67 6.56 -4.62 -10.97
N GLY A 68 7.30 -3.73 -11.62
CA GLY A 68 8.73 -3.53 -11.38
C GLY A 68 9.01 -2.65 -10.17
N MET A 69 8.06 -1.81 -9.74
CA MET A 69 8.25 -0.92 -8.60
C MET A 69 7.90 -1.60 -7.28
N TYR A 70 8.77 -1.41 -6.29
CA TYR A 70 8.54 -1.87 -4.92
C TYR A 70 8.18 -0.65 -4.09
N VAL A 71 6.90 -0.41 -3.89
CA VAL A 71 6.39 0.76 -3.15
C VAL A 71 5.43 0.30 -2.07
N ASN A 72 5.40 1.04 -0.96
CA ASN A 72 4.50 0.72 0.14
C ASN A 72 3.11 1.31 -0.11
N LEU A 73 2.09 0.46 -0.16
CA LEU A 73 0.70 0.88 -0.47
C LEU A 73 0.10 1.81 0.59
N VAL A 74 0.49 1.65 1.86
CA VAL A 74 0.05 2.56 2.93
C VAL A 74 0.53 3.97 2.65
N ASP A 75 1.78 4.10 2.21
CA ASP A 75 2.40 5.37 1.85
C ASP A 75 1.74 6.01 0.62
N LEU A 76 1.35 5.17 -0.36
CA LEU A 76 0.66 5.61 -1.56
C LEU A 76 -0.73 6.20 -1.27
N VAL A 77 -1.41 5.69 -0.24
CA VAL A 77 -2.69 6.22 0.24
C VAL A 77 -2.48 7.46 1.09
N ASP A 78 -1.47 7.44 1.98
CA ASP A 78 -1.11 8.56 2.85
C ASP A 78 -0.61 9.79 2.08
N ARG A 79 0.03 9.59 0.92
CA ARG A 79 0.47 10.66 0.00
C ARG A 79 -0.66 11.62 -0.38
N GLY A 80 -1.91 11.16 -0.41
CA GLY A 80 -3.05 12.05 -0.67
C GLY A 80 -3.21 13.15 0.39
N ASN A 81 -2.66 12.95 1.59
CA ASN A 81 -2.74 13.85 2.73
C ASN A 81 -1.40 14.55 3.03
N THR A 82 -0.28 13.95 2.63
CA THR A 82 1.08 14.42 2.94
C THR A 82 1.86 14.65 1.64
N MET A 83 2.49 15.82 1.44
CA MET A 83 3.40 16.12 0.31
C MET A 83 4.68 15.25 0.29
N ASP A 84 4.67 14.12 0.98
CA ASP A 84 5.82 13.24 1.14
C ASP A 84 6.01 12.36 -0.10
N CYS A 85 7.27 12.05 -0.41
CA CYS A 85 7.60 11.19 -1.53
C CYS A 85 7.40 9.73 -1.10
N VAL A 86 6.54 8.99 -1.82
CA VAL A 86 6.37 7.56 -1.59
C VAL A 86 7.73 6.88 -1.74
N ALA A 87 8.17 6.20 -0.68
CA ALA A 87 9.43 5.47 -0.68
C ALA A 87 9.41 4.40 -1.78
N GLN A 88 10.23 4.61 -2.81
CA GLN A 88 10.46 3.65 -3.88
C GLN A 88 11.66 2.79 -3.52
N PHE A 89 11.42 1.50 -3.36
CA PHE A 89 12.44 0.53 -3.03
C PHE A 89 12.96 -0.13 -4.30
N ALA A 90 14.25 -0.43 -4.32
CA ALA A 90 14.88 -1.10 -5.46
C ALA A 90 14.62 -2.62 -5.46
N THR A 91 14.33 -3.21 -4.30
CA THR A 91 14.13 -4.66 -4.15
C THR A 91 12.94 -4.98 -3.25
N LEU A 92 12.42 -6.20 -3.42
CA LEU A 92 11.36 -6.73 -2.57
C LEU A 92 11.83 -6.88 -1.10
N GLU A 93 13.10 -7.21 -0.88
CA GLU A 93 13.66 -7.34 0.48
C GLU A 93 13.69 -6.00 1.21
N ASP A 94 14.04 -4.92 0.52
CA ASP A 94 14.07 -3.58 1.12
C ASP A 94 12.66 -3.09 1.46
N LEU A 95 11.71 -3.26 0.53
CA LEU A 95 10.28 -3.03 0.81
C LEU A 95 9.80 -3.89 1.99
N ARG A 96 10.20 -5.17 2.05
CA ARG A 96 9.82 -6.07 3.14
C ARG A 96 10.36 -5.59 4.48
N ASN A 97 11.65 -5.27 4.54
CA ASN A 97 12.28 -4.78 5.76
C ASN A 97 11.64 -3.47 6.20
N TYR A 98 11.38 -2.55 5.27
CA TYR A 98 10.66 -1.32 5.56
C TYR A 98 9.27 -1.58 6.11
N THR A 99 8.46 -2.42 5.45
CA THR A 99 7.09 -2.74 5.89
C THR A 99 7.08 -3.43 7.26
N ILE A 100 8.03 -4.35 7.52
CA ILE A 100 8.17 -5.01 8.83
C ILE A 100 8.62 -4.02 9.89
N SER A 101 9.64 -3.21 9.60
CA SER A 101 10.21 -2.26 10.55
C SER A 101 9.25 -1.12 10.89
N THR A 102 8.44 -0.67 9.93
CA THR A 102 7.45 0.40 10.14
C THR A 102 6.09 -0.15 10.58
N GLY A 103 5.83 -1.45 10.43
CA GLY A 103 4.53 -2.06 10.71
C GLY A 103 3.42 -1.65 9.75
N LYS A 104 3.75 -1.00 8.62
CA LYS A 104 2.81 -0.52 7.60
C LYS A 104 2.29 -1.68 6.71
N PHE A 105 1.62 -2.66 7.32
CA PHE A 105 1.05 -3.80 6.60
C PHE A 105 -0.27 -3.45 5.92
N PHE A 106 -0.30 -3.54 4.59
CA PHE A 106 -1.54 -3.40 3.85
C PHE A 106 -2.39 -4.68 3.96
N PRO A 107 -3.69 -4.59 4.29
CA PRO A 107 -4.55 -5.77 4.44
C PRO A 107 -4.74 -6.48 3.09
N LYS A 108 -4.35 -7.76 3.01
CA LYS A 108 -4.63 -8.62 1.85
C LYS A 108 -6.10 -9.06 1.80
N ASP A 109 -6.71 -9.24 2.98
CA ASP A 109 -8.05 -9.82 3.15
C ASP A 109 -9.06 -8.76 3.60
N SER A 110 -9.25 -7.70 2.80
CA SER A 110 -10.34 -6.75 3.03
C SER A 110 -11.51 -7.08 2.11
N ALA A 111 -12.71 -7.17 2.66
CA ALA A 111 -13.95 -7.34 1.87
C ALA A 111 -14.13 -6.20 0.84
N TYR A 112 -13.47 -5.06 1.05
CA TYR A 112 -13.48 -3.89 0.19
C TYR A 112 -12.29 -3.84 -0.79
N ALA A 113 -11.43 -4.87 -0.79
CA ALA A 113 -10.33 -4.97 -1.73
C ALA A 113 -10.87 -5.14 -3.15
N GLY A 114 -10.97 -4.01 -3.87
CA GLY A 114 -11.28 -3.98 -5.30
C GLY A 114 -10.24 -4.76 -6.12
N GLY A 115 -10.55 -4.97 -7.40
CA GLY A 115 -9.62 -5.69 -8.28
C GLY A 115 -8.26 -5.00 -8.36
N VAL A 116 -8.22 -3.66 -8.40
CA VAL A 116 -6.97 -2.87 -8.47
C VAL A 116 -6.07 -3.20 -7.29
N LEU A 117 -6.65 -3.15 -6.09
CA LEU A 117 -5.93 -3.38 -4.85
C LEU A 117 -5.37 -4.81 -4.81
N LYS A 118 -6.16 -5.81 -5.22
CA LYS A 118 -5.71 -7.21 -5.33
C LYS A 118 -4.55 -7.39 -6.32
N PHE A 119 -4.47 -6.59 -7.37
CA PHE A 119 -3.35 -6.63 -8.32
C PHE A 119 -2.08 -5.98 -7.78
N LEU A 120 -2.22 -4.95 -6.94
CA LEU A 120 -1.09 -4.26 -6.31
C LEU A 120 -0.56 -5.00 -5.09
N LEU A 121 -1.45 -5.67 -4.36
CA LEU A 121 -1.10 -6.53 -3.23
C LEU A 121 -0.13 -7.62 -3.68
N ARG A 122 1.02 -7.66 -3.01
CA ARG A 122 2.05 -8.67 -3.21
C ARG A 122 2.30 -9.40 -1.92
N GLU A 123 2.60 -10.68 -2.03
CA GLU A 123 3.07 -11.45 -0.89
C GLU A 123 4.49 -11.02 -0.52
N ILE A 124 4.56 -10.15 0.49
CA ILE A 124 5.80 -9.73 1.14
C ILE A 124 6.32 -10.83 2.07
N LEU A 125 5.42 -11.60 2.68
CA LEU A 125 5.72 -12.74 3.53
C LEU A 125 5.55 -14.04 2.71
N LYS A 126 6.62 -14.51 2.06
CA LYS A 126 6.67 -15.93 1.70
C LYS A 126 6.76 -16.73 3.00
N GLN A 127 5.70 -17.45 3.36
CA GLN A 127 5.86 -18.58 4.28
C GLN A 127 6.71 -19.63 3.56
N ARG A 128 7.83 -20.01 4.16
CA ARG A 128 8.69 -21.08 3.69
C ARG A 128 8.27 -22.38 4.35
#